data_AF-A0A1V2I7W9-F1
#
_entry.id   AF-A0A1V2I7W9-F1
#
_cell.length_a   1.000
_cell.length_b   1.000
_cell.length_c   1.000
_cell.angle_alpha   90.00
_cell.angle_beta   90.00
_cell.angle_gamma   90.00
#
_symmetry.space_group_name_H-M   'P 1'
#
loop_
_entity.id
_entity.type
_entity.pdbx_description
1 polymer ?
#
loop_
_entity_poly.entity_id
_entity_poly.type
_entity_poly.pdbx_seq_one_letter_code
_entity_poly.pdbx_strand_id
1 'polypeptide(L)'
;MLALAGAGGGAAPHPSMIAFIVVYGLDWVATVPPTIALCRSEFGPERAPVVFGWVFASHQLGAAVAAIAAGWIRGVTGTYTAAWYGAAFLCLVAAFLSATIGAGSADAAPRGRRARRNVIARGPADDTLPAPAG
;
A
#
# COMPACT_ATOMS: atom_id res chain seq x y z
N MET A 1 -3.17 -24.75 -36.44
CA MET A 1 -2.47 -24.02 -37.51
C MET A 1 -1.09 -23.68 -36.99
N LEU A 2 -0.16 -24.57 -37.31
CA LEU A 2 1.24 -24.57 -36.90
C LEU A 2 1.99 -23.42 -37.58
N ALA A 3 2.78 -22.67 -36.80
CA ALA A 3 3.96 -21.98 -37.29
C ALA A 3 5.06 -22.08 -36.22
N LEU A 4 5.83 -23.15 -36.29
CA LEU A 4 7.19 -23.23 -35.75
C LEU A 4 8.12 -22.51 -36.73
N ALA A 5 8.76 -21.41 -36.33
CA ALA A 5 10.07 -20.98 -36.82
C ALA A 5 10.54 -19.70 -36.09
N GLY A 6 11.60 -19.80 -35.27
CA GLY A 6 12.42 -18.63 -34.93
C GLY A 6 12.58 -18.27 -33.45
N ALA A 7 12.54 -19.20 -32.49
CA ALA A 7 12.89 -18.90 -31.09
C ALA A 7 14.36 -19.26 -30.81
N GLY A 8 15.29 -18.56 -31.48
CA GLY A 8 16.73 -18.67 -31.25
C GLY A 8 17.31 -17.32 -30.89
N GLY A 9 17.39 -17.03 -29.58
CA GLY A 9 17.96 -15.79 -29.03
C GLY A 9 16.94 -15.03 -28.19
N GLY A 10 16.76 -15.43 -26.93
CA GLY A 10 15.91 -14.70 -25.99
C GLY A 10 16.43 -13.28 -25.83
N ALA A 11 15.76 -12.31 -26.42
CA ALA A 11 16.09 -10.89 -26.23
C ALA A 11 16.04 -10.60 -24.73
N ALA A 12 17.18 -10.28 -24.13
CA ALA A 12 17.23 -9.90 -22.74
C ALA A 12 16.30 -8.69 -22.55
N PRO A 13 15.39 -8.71 -21.55
CA PRO A 13 14.52 -7.58 -21.30
C PRO A 13 15.38 -6.33 -21.06
N HIS A 14 15.01 -5.22 -21.70
CA HIS A 14 15.70 -3.95 -21.51
C HIS A 14 15.77 -3.61 -20.00
N PRO A 15 16.89 -3.07 -19.48
CA PRO A 15 17.01 -2.76 -18.06
C PRO A 15 15.88 -1.88 -17.51
N SER A 16 15.38 -0.94 -18.33
CA SER A 16 14.22 -0.10 -17.99
C SER A 16 12.92 -0.88 -17.81
N MET A 17 12.73 -1.98 -18.56
CA MET A 17 11.58 -2.86 -18.42
C MET A 17 11.62 -3.61 -17.09
N ILE A 18 12.81 -4.11 -16.70
CA ILE A 18 12.98 -4.75 -15.39
C ILE A 18 12.68 -3.77 -14.25
N ALA A 19 13.23 -2.56 -14.32
CA ALA A 19 12.95 -1.53 -13.33
C ALA A 19 11.45 -1.20 -13.24
N PHE A 20 10.77 -1.05 -14.39
CA PHE A 20 9.33 -0.83 -14.44
C PHE A 20 8.55 -1.97 -13.79
N ILE A 21 8.86 -3.23 -14.13
CA ILE A 21 8.17 -4.41 -13.57
C ILE A 21 8.30 -4.46 -12.05
N VAL A 22 9.50 -4.23 -11.51
CA VAL A 22 9.73 -4.26 -10.05
C VAL A 22 8.94 -3.15 -9.35
N VAL A 23 9.06 -1.91 -9.82
CA VAL A 23 8.40 -0.77 -9.19
C VAL A 23 6.88 -0.89 -9.29
N TYR A 24 6.37 -1.21 -10.48
CA TYR A 24 4.93 -1.34 -10.72
C TYR A 24 4.33 -2.55 -9.97
N GLY A 25 5.07 -3.65 -9.89
CA GLY A 25 4.66 -4.82 -9.10
C GLY A 25 4.54 -4.50 -7.61
N LEU A 26 5.49 -3.73 -7.07
CA LEU A 26 5.45 -3.26 -5.68
C LEU A 26 4.31 -2.26 -5.44
N ASP A 27 4.10 -1.30 -6.33
CA ASP A 27 3.01 -0.31 -6.27
C ASP A 27 1.63 -1.00 -6.22
N TRP A 28 1.43 -2.03 -7.05
CA TRP A 28 0.19 -2.80 -7.07
C TRP A 28 -0.07 -3.51 -5.72
N VAL A 29 0.96 -4.14 -5.12
CA VAL A 29 0.82 -4.81 -3.82
C VAL A 29 0.70 -3.81 -2.67
N ALA A 30 1.31 -2.62 -2.77
CA ALA A 30 1.37 -1.64 -1.69
C ALA A 30 0.03 -0.94 -1.40
N THR A 31 -0.98 -1.09 -2.24
CA THR A 31 -2.22 -0.32 -2.12
C THR A 31 -3.38 -1.12 -1.52
N VAL A 32 -3.54 -2.39 -1.88
CA VAL A 32 -4.72 -3.18 -1.47
C VAL A 32 -4.70 -3.56 0.03
N PRO A 33 -3.66 -4.22 0.57
CA PRO A 33 -3.65 -4.63 1.98
C PRO A 33 -3.72 -3.46 2.97
N PRO A 34 -2.99 -2.34 2.77
CA PRO A 34 -3.11 -1.17 3.65
C PRO A 34 -4.50 -0.53 3.62
N THR A 35 -5.15 -0.47 2.46
CA THR A 35 -6.51 0.10 2.36
C THR A 35 -7.52 -0.74 3.14
N ILE A 36 -7.43 -2.08 3.06
CA ILE A 36 -8.29 -2.98 3.85
C ILE A 36 -8.00 -2.81 5.35
N ALA A 37 -6.72 -2.70 5.74
CA ALA A 37 -6.33 -2.49 7.13
C ALA A 37 -6.90 -1.17 7.69
N LEU A 38 -6.84 -0.09 6.91
CA LEU A 38 -7.39 1.22 7.27
C LEU A 38 -8.93 1.17 7.38
N CYS A 39 -9.61 0.51 6.44
CA CYS A 39 -11.07 0.33 6.52
C CYS A 39 -11.47 -0.39 7.81
N ARG A 40 -10.67 -1.38 8.25
CA ARG A 40 -10.90 -2.12 9.49
C ARG A 40 -10.61 -1.29 10.74
N SER A 41 -9.58 -0.45 10.75
CA SER A 41 -9.25 0.39 11.91
C SER A 41 -10.28 1.50 12.13
N GLU A 42 -10.75 2.14 11.05
CA GLU A 42 -11.67 3.30 11.16
C GLU A 42 -13.15 2.90 11.28
N PHE A 43 -13.59 1.85 10.59
CA PHE A 43 -15.03 1.48 10.52
C PHE A 43 -15.38 0.19 11.26
N GLY A 44 -14.38 -0.49 11.83
CA GLY A 44 -14.54 -1.78 12.49
C GLY A 44 -14.68 -2.96 11.52
N PRO A 45 -14.47 -4.20 11.99
CA PRO A 45 -14.39 -5.39 11.14
C PRO A 45 -15.72 -5.74 10.45
N GLU A 46 -16.85 -5.37 11.02
CA GLU A 46 -18.19 -5.68 10.49
C GLU A 46 -18.54 -4.83 9.26
N ARG A 47 -18.17 -3.55 9.25
CA ARG A 47 -18.50 -2.60 8.17
C ARG A 47 -17.40 -2.46 7.13
N ALA A 48 -16.15 -2.81 7.48
CA ALA A 48 -14.99 -2.68 6.60
C ALA A 48 -15.17 -3.31 5.20
N PRO A 49 -15.77 -4.51 5.03
CA PRO A 49 -15.97 -5.08 3.69
C PRO A 49 -16.89 -4.24 2.79
N VAL A 50 -17.93 -3.63 3.37
CA VAL A 50 -18.87 -2.77 2.61
C VAL A 50 -18.19 -1.48 2.20
N VAL A 51 -17.44 -0.85 3.11
CA VAL A 51 -16.68 0.38 2.82
C VAL A 51 -15.61 0.11 1.76
N PHE A 52 -14.82 -0.96 1.93
CA PHE A 52 -13.83 -1.37 0.94
C PHE A 52 -14.47 -1.68 -0.41
N GLY A 53 -15.66 -2.30 -0.43
CA GLY A 53 -16.44 -2.52 -1.65
C GLY A 53 -16.75 -1.23 -2.41
N TRP A 54 -17.15 -0.17 -1.70
CA TRP A 54 -17.37 1.15 -2.31
C TRP A 54 -16.08 1.82 -2.79
N VAL A 55 -14.97 1.68 -2.06
CA VAL A 55 -13.65 2.16 -2.50
C VAL A 55 -13.24 1.45 -3.80
N PHE A 56 -13.37 0.12 -3.84
CA PHE A 56 -13.06 -0.68 -5.02
C PHE A 56 -13.97 -0.34 -6.20
N ALA A 57 -15.27 -0.20 -6.00
CA ALA A 57 -16.21 0.21 -7.05
C ALA A 57 -15.83 1.58 -7.65
N SER A 58 -15.46 2.54 -6.79
CA SER A 58 -14.97 3.85 -7.21
C SER A 58 -13.68 3.75 -8.01
N HIS A 59 -12.76 2.86 -7.61
CA HIS A 59 -11.53 2.58 -8.35
C HIS A 59 -11.82 2.03 -9.76
N GLN A 60 -12.72 1.05 -9.87
CA GLN A 60 -13.11 0.48 -11.16
C GLN A 60 -13.75 1.52 -12.09
N LEU A 61 -14.59 2.41 -11.55
CA LEU A 61 -15.18 3.51 -12.31
C LEU A 61 -14.11 4.48 -12.83
N GLY A 62 -13.17 4.88 -11.96
CA GLY A 62 -12.04 5.72 -12.36
C GLY A 62 -11.16 5.06 -13.42
N ALA A 63 -10.87 3.77 -13.25
CA ALA A 63 -10.09 2.98 -14.20
C ALA A 63 -10.79 2.88 -15.57
N ALA A 64 -12.12 2.71 -15.60
CA ALA A 64 -12.88 2.72 -16.84
C ALA A 64 -12.78 4.07 -17.57
N VAL A 65 -12.96 5.18 -16.84
CA VAL A 65 -12.83 6.54 -17.41
C VAL A 65 -11.42 6.77 -17.94
N ALA A 66 -10.38 6.41 -17.17
CA ALA A 66 -8.98 6.55 -17.58
C ALA A 66 -8.64 5.68 -18.81
N ALA A 67 -9.15 4.44 -18.86
CA ALA A 67 -8.94 3.55 -20.00
C ALA A 67 -9.59 4.09 -21.28
N ILE A 68 -10.84 4.60 -21.19
CA ILE A 68 -11.52 5.25 -22.30
C ILE A 68 -10.75 6.48 -22.77
N ALA A 69 -10.34 7.35 -21.85
CA ALA A 69 -9.57 8.55 -22.16
C ALA A 69 -8.24 8.21 -22.83
N ALA A 70 -7.50 7.22 -22.32
CA ALA A 70 -6.24 6.77 -22.92
C ALA A 70 -6.45 6.18 -24.32
N GLY A 71 -7.50 5.39 -24.52
CA GLY A 71 -7.88 4.86 -25.83
C GLY A 71 -8.22 5.97 -26.83
N TRP A 72 -8.97 6.98 -26.39
CA TRP A 72 -9.31 8.14 -27.22
C TRP A 72 -8.08 8.99 -27.58
N ILE A 73 -7.21 9.29 -26.60
CA ILE A 73 -5.94 9.99 -26.81
C ILE A 73 -5.09 9.24 -27.84
N ARG A 74 -4.99 7.91 -27.71
CA ARG A 74 -4.26 7.09 -28.68
C ARG A 74 -4.91 7.13 -30.06
N GLY A 75 -6.23 7.12 -30.12
CA GLY A 75 -6.98 7.19 -31.38
C GLY A 75 -6.69 8.47 -32.18
N VAL A 76 -6.53 9.61 -31.50
CA VAL A 76 -6.30 10.91 -32.16
C VAL A 76 -4.83 11.29 -32.32
N THR A 77 -3.96 10.90 -31.39
CA THR A 77 -2.53 11.29 -31.41
C THR A 77 -1.60 10.20 -31.97
N GLY A 78 -2.07 8.96 -32.08
CA GLY A 78 -1.24 7.81 -32.45
C GLY A 78 -0.25 7.34 -31.37
N THR A 79 -0.20 7.99 -30.19
CA THR A 79 0.70 7.64 -29.08
C THR A 79 -0.02 7.62 -27.73
N TYR A 80 0.61 7.06 -26.69
CA TYR A 80 0.09 7.09 -25.32
C TYR A 80 0.77 8.18 -24.45
N THR A 81 1.68 8.97 -25.01
CA THR A 81 2.54 9.88 -24.23
C THR A 81 1.72 10.86 -23.38
N ALA A 82 0.70 11.48 -23.96
CA ALA A 82 -0.19 12.38 -23.22
C ALA A 82 -1.01 11.64 -22.14
N ALA A 83 -1.42 10.40 -22.39
CA ALA A 83 -2.12 9.59 -21.39
C ALA A 83 -1.22 9.24 -20.19
N TRP A 84 0.06 8.95 -20.45
CA TRP A 84 1.06 8.72 -19.39
C TRP A 84 1.29 9.96 -18.53
N TYR A 85 1.45 11.14 -19.14
CA TYR A 85 1.57 12.39 -18.37
C TYR A 85 0.30 12.74 -17.61
N GLY A 86 -0.88 12.46 -18.18
CA GLY A 86 -2.15 12.60 -17.48
C GLY A 86 -2.25 11.70 -16.24
N ALA A 87 -1.84 10.43 -16.35
CA ALA A 87 -1.80 9.51 -15.22
C ALA A 87 -0.80 9.97 -14.14
N ALA A 88 0.38 10.45 -14.53
CA ALA A 88 1.35 11.03 -13.60
C ALA A 88 0.79 12.25 -12.86
N PHE A 89 0.10 13.14 -13.57
CA PHE A 89 -0.56 14.31 -12.97
C PHE A 89 -1.66 13.89 -11.98
N LEU A 90 -2.51 12.93 -12.35
CA LEU A 90 -3.56 12.43 -11.45
C LEU A 90 -2.98 11.80 -10.17
N CYS A 91 -1.85 11.09 -10.30
CA CYS A 91 -1.13 10.54 -9.15
C CYS A 91 -0.62 11.66 -8.22
N LEU A 92 -0.06 12.74 -8.77
CA LEU A 92 0.37 13.90 -7.97
C LEU A 92 -0.81 14.56 -7.23
N VAL A 93 -1.95 14.71 -7.90
CA VAL A 93 -3.17 15.23 -7.27
C VAL A 93 -3.64 14.31 -6.12
N ALA A 94 -3.65 12.99 -6.35
CA ALA A 94 -4.03 12.02 -5.32
C ALA A 94 -3.06 12.05 -4.12
N ALA A 95 -1.75 12.12 -4.36
CA ALA A 95 -0.74 12.24 -3.32
C ALA A 95 -0.91 13.54 -2.51
N PHE A 96 -1.20 14.65 -3.18
CA PHE A 96 -1.49 15.93 -2.54
C PHE A 96 -2.74 15.84 -1.65
N LEU A 97 -3.86 15.33 -2.19
CA LEU A 97 -5.10 15.16 -1.43
C LEU A 97 -4.89 14.24 -0.22
N SER A 98 -4.16 13.14 -0.39
CA SER A 98 -3.80 12.23 0.70
C SER A 98 -3.01 12.94 1.80
N ALA A 99 -2.04 13.78 1.44
CA ALA A 99 -1.25 14.55 2.40
C ALA A 99 -2.06 15.59 3.20
N THR A 100 -3.23 16.02 2.68
CA THR A 100 -4.14 16.91 3.42
C THR A 100 -4.98 16.19 4.48
N ILE A 101 -5.09 14.85 4.41
CA ILE A 101 -5.80 14.06 5.41
C ILE A 101 -4.88 13.95 6.63
N GLY A 102 -5.24 14.63 7.72
CA GLY A 102 -4.40 14.72 8.92
C GLY A 102 -3.98 13.35 9.48
N ALA A 103 -2.71 13.23 9.84
CA ALA A 103 -2.15 12.04 10.49
C ALA A 103 -2.70 11.89 11.92
N GLY A 104 -3.90 11.34 12.06
CA GLY A 104 -4.44 10.94 13.35
C GLY A 104 -3.59 9.84 13.96
N SER A 105 -2.85 10.16 15.03
CA SER A 105 -2.35 9.21 16.03
C SER A 105 -1.47 8.06 15.51
N ALA A 106 -0.40 8.35 14.78
CA ALA A 106 0.75 7.44 14.67
C ALA A 106 1.59 7.37 15.98
N ASP A 107 1.10 7.97 17.06
CA ASP A 107 1.69 7.92 18.40
C ASP A 107 1.16 6.71 19.19
N ALA A 108 1.42 5.51 18.65
CA ALA A 108 1.39 4.27 19.41
C ALA A 108 2.78 3.64 19.37
N ALA A 109 3.77 4.38 19.86
CA ALA A 109 5.06 3.82 20.22
C ALA A 109 4.85 2.55 21.08
N PRO A 110 5.62 1.45 20.86
CA PRO A 110 5.32 0.15 21.45
C PRO A 110 5.33 0.21 22.99
N ARG A 111 4.14 0.17 23.61
CA ARG A 111 3.96 0.07 25.08
C ARG A 111 4.61 -1.19 25.68
N GLY A 112 5.11 -2.13 24.85
CA GLY A 112 5.79 -3.36 25.27
C GLY A 112 7.22 -3.17 25.83
N ARG A 113 7.94 -2.09 25.51
CA ARG A 113 9.31 -1.89 26.02
C ARG A 113 9.35 -1.36 27.46
N ARG A 114 8.32 -0.60 27.87
CA ARG A 114 8.21 -0.02 29.22
C ARG A 114 7.72 -1.04 30.25
N ALA A 115 6.81 -1.93 29.87
CA ALA A 115 6.30 -3.00 30.73
C ALA A 115 7.39 -4.04 31.08
N ARG A 116 8.20 -4.48 30.10
CA ARG A 116 9.36 -5.36 30.36
C ARG A 116 10.43 -4.72 31.24
N ARG A 117 10.67 -3.42 31.09
CA ARG A 117 11.64 -2.70 31.94
C ARG A 117 11.19 -2.63 33.40
N ASN A 118 9.89 -2.45 33.67
CA ASN A 118 9.36 -2.44 35.04
C ASN A 118 9.37 -3.81 35.71
N VAL A 119 9.26 -4.91 34.93
CA VAL A 119 9.39 -6.28 35.47
C VAL A 119 10.84 -6.61 35.81
N ILE A 120 11.80 -6.21 34.97
CA ILE A 120 13.23 -6.45 35.22
C ILE A 120 13.77 -5.54 36.34
N ALA A 121 13.26 -4.31 36.45
CA ALA A 121 13.63 -3.40 37.54
C ALA A 121 13.02 -3.80 38.89
N ARG A 122 11.93 -4.59 38.91
CA ARG A 122 11.37 -5.25 40.10
C ARG A 122 11.94 -6.67 40.23
N GLY A 123 13.26 -6.77 40.29
CA GLY A 123 13.91 -8.02 40.72
C GLY A 123 13.48 -8.40 42.15
N PRO A 124 13.54 -9.68 42.52
CA PRO A 124 13.07 -10.22 43.81
C PRO A 124 13.97 -9.77 44.97
N ALA A 125 13.81 -8.54 45.39
CA ALA A 125 14.57 -7.93 46.49
C ALA A 125 13.61 -7.19 47.44
N ASP A 126 12.72 -7.94 48.10
CA ASP A 126 12.04 -7.51 49.35
C ASP A 126 11.44 -8.68 50.19
N ASP A 127 11.72 -9.94 49.86
CA ASP A 127 11.06 -11.06 50.56
C ASP A 127 11.95 -11.69 51.66
N THR A 128 13.10 -11.08 51.96
CA THR A 128 14.12 -11.66 52.88
C THR A 128 14.41 -10.79 54.11
N LEU A 129 13.42 -10.09 54.67
CA LEU A 129 13.56 -9.54 56.02
C LEU A 129 13.08 -10.57 57.05
N PRO A 130 13.99 -11.19 57.84
CA PRO A 130 13.59 -12.12 58.89
C PRO A 130 12.80 -11.38 59.98
N ALA A 131 11.65 -11.94 60.37
CA ALA A 131 10.86 -11.45 61.49
C ALA A 131 11.69 -11.48 62.79
N PRO A 132 11.68 -10.43 63.63
CA PRO A 132 12.40 -10.46 64.89
C PRO A 132 11.75 -11.47 65.83
N ALA A 133 12.55 -12.41 66.32
CA ALA A 133 12.15 -13.33 67.38
C ALA A 133 12.03 -12.56 68.71
N GLY A 134 10.83 -12.62 69.30
CA GLY A 134 10.50 -12.05 70.60
C GLY A 134 9.08 -12.41 70.98
#